data_AF-A0A644Z4Q4-F1
#
_entry.id   AF-A0A644Z4Q4-F1
#
_cell.length_a   1.000
_cell.length_b   1.000
_cell.length_c   1.000
_cell.angle_alpha   90.00
_cell.angle_beta   90.00
_cell.angle_gamma   90.00
#
_symmetry.space_group_name_H-M   'P 1'
#
loop_
_entity.id
_entity.type
_entity.pdbx_description
1 polymer ?
#
loop_
_entity_poly.entity_id
_entity_poly.type
_entity_poly.pdbx_seq_one_letter_code
_entity_poly.pdbx_strand_id
1 'polypeptide(L)'
;MGFGSETAWFANMYESRGSETLEAVSFYVPAPDASLRVEVRTGAAAGNPGSGTLALVMEDILGPAGYHTVRLPRNVPLSMGERFSVAVRLVTPDFLNPVPVESREAGYTEKADAAPGQSFISADGVSWNDLTTLPGHGNSNVCLKAFTSVSSSGGGCSLGGEAGASGLLLLLPLVPVFWRRRK
;
A
#
# COMPACT_ATOMS: atom_id res chain seq x y z
N MET A 1 -16.29 7.36 11.49
CA MET A 1 -15.91 7.08 12.89
C MET A 1 -15.02 8.20 13.40
N GLY A 2 -14.95 8.42 14.71
CA GLY A 2 -14.10 9.47 15.28
C GLY A 2 -14.22 9.53 16.79
N PHE A 3 -13.63 10.57 17.37
CA PHE A 3 -13.62 10.83 18.81
C PHE A 3 -14.38 12.11 19.18
N GLY A 4 -15.35 12.51 18.33
CA GLY A 4 -16.01 13.82 18.45
C GLY A 4 -15.02 14.98 18.25
N SER A 5 -13.99 14.75 17.44
CA SER A 5 -12.88 15.67 17.19
C SER A 5 -12.57 15.66 15.69
N GLU A 6 -12.14 16.81 15.17
CA GLU A 6 -11.63 16.93 13.80
C GLU A 6 -10.37 16.09 13.58
N THR A 7 -9.66 15.76 14.66
CA THR A 7 -8.47 14.91 14.61
C THR A 7 -8.78 13.50 15.05
N ALA A 8 -8.37 12.51 14.25
CA ALA A 8 -8.21 11.14 14.72
C ALA A 8 -7.14 10.40 13.91
N TRP A 9 -6.74 9.27 14.46
CA TRP A 9 -5.85 8.31 13.84
C TRP A 9 -6.58 7.01 13.52
N PHE A 10 -6.17 6.38 12.44
CA PHE A 10 -6.58 5.02 12.08
C PHE A 10 -5.41 4.25 11.50
N ALA A 11 -5.40 2.93 11.70
CA ALA A 11 -4.30 2.10 11.23
C ALA A 11 -4.79 0.72 10.80
N ASN A 12 -4.08 0.14 9.83
CA ASN A 12 -4.16 -1.27 9.50
C ASN A 12 -2.81 -1.93 9.72
N MET A 13 -2.87 -3.20 10.12
CA MET A 13 -1.71 -4.08 10.20
C MET A 13 -1.72 -5.09 9.05
N TYR A 14 -0.55 -5.29 8.46
CA TYR A 14 -0.34 -6.12 7.29
C TYR A 14 0.84 -7.05 7.50
N GLU A 15 0.88 -8.14 6.75
CA GLU A 15 2.00 -9.07 6.71
C GLU A 15 2.42 -9.26 5.26
N SER A 16 3.69 -8.97 4.97
CA SER A 16 4.24 -9.11 3.62
C SER A 16 4.23 -10.57 3.17
N ARG A 17 3.80 -10.84 1.93
CA ARG A 17 3.73 -12.22 1.40
C ARG A 17 4.97 -12.61 0.62
N GLY A 18 5.85 -11.66 0.32
CA GLY A 18 7.16 -11.88 -0.27
C GLY A 18 8.16 -10.79 0.09
N SER A 19 9.28 -10.76 -0.62
CA SER A 19 10.17 -9.60 -0.63
C SER A 19 9.53 -8.50 -1.48
N GLU A 20 8.96 -7.51 -0.80
CA GLU A 20 8.09 -6.50 -1.37
C GLU A 20 8.60 -5.10 -1.04
N THR A 21 8.10 -4.10 -1.75
CA THR A 21 8.39 -2.70 -1.50
C THR A 21 7.09 -1.93 -1.42
N LEU A 22 6.82 -1.30 -0.29
CA LEU A 22 5.66 -0.43 -0.11
C LEU A 22 5.92 0.94 -0.74
N GLU A 23 5.01 1.35 -1.64
CA GLU A 23 5.18 2.53 -2.49
C GLU A 23 4.07 3.57 -2.32
N ALA A 24 2.86 3.12 -1.96
CA ALA A 24 1.72 4.01 -1.80
C ALA A 24 0.72 3.48 -0.79
N VAL A 25 -0.13 4.37 -0.30
CA VAL A 25 -1.28 4.05 0.54
C VAL A 25 -2.52 4.72 -0.04
N SER A 26 -3.70 4.17 0.24
CA SER A 26 -4.96 4.83 -0.13
C SER A 26 -6.02 4.69 0.92
N PHE A 27 -6.86 5.70 1.02
CA PHE A 27 -7.94 5.81 1.99
C PHE A 27 -8.96 6.85 1.53
N TYR A 28 -10.12 6.87 2.19
CA TYR A 28 -11.12 7.92 1.99
C TYR A 28 -10.85 9.10 2.93
N VAL A 29 -11.15 10.30 2.45
CA VAL A 29 -11.08 11.53 3.23
C VAL A 29 -12.46 12.21 3.17
N PRO A 30 -13.12 12.42 4.31
CA PRO A 30 -14.52 12.84 4.32
C PRO A 30 -14.72 14.35 4.15
N ALA A 31 -13.68 15.16 4.31
CA ALA A 31 -13.73 16.62 4.22
C ALA A 31 -12.60 17.16 3.33
N PRO A 32 -12.81 18.27 2.61
CA PRO A 32 -11.74 18.92 1.86
C PRO A 32 -10.71 19.56 2.78
N ASP A 33 -9.56 19.90 2.21
CA ASP A 33 -8.44 20.61 2.84
C ASP A 33 -7.96 19.94 4.15
N ALA A 34 -8.11 18.62 4.22
CA ALA A 34 -7.76 17.85 5.39
C ALA A 34 -6.24 17.68 5.49
N SER A 35 -5.69 17.99 6.67
CA SER A 35 -4.27 17.73 6.94
C SER A 35 -4.03 16.26 7.21
N LEU A 36 -3.06 15.69 6.52
CA LEU A 36 -2.68 14.30 6.53
C LEU A 36 -1.33 14.12 7.24
N ARG A 37 -1.21 13.05 8.03
CA ARG A 37 0.08 12.45 8.38
C ARG A 37 0.00 10.94 8.18
N VAL A 38 0.99 10.36 7.50
CA VAL A 38 1.13 8.90 7.34
C VAL A 38 2.39 8.46 8.07
N GLU A 39 2.27 7.43 8.90
CA GLU A 39 3.40 6.73 9.52
C GLU A 39 3.41 5.26 9.09
N VAL A 40 4.57 4.77 8.67
CA VAL A 40 4.79 3.35 8.40
C VAL A 40 5.78 2.80 9.41
N ARG A 41 5.42 1.70 10.07
CA ARG A 41 6.32 0.99 10.99
C ARG A 41 6.52 -0.44 10.51
N THR A 42 7.77 -0.89 10.51
CA THR A 42 8.14 -2.26 10.13
C THR A 42 8.52 -3.08 11.36
N GLY A 43 8.48 -4.41 11.25
CA GLY A 43 8.68 -5.31 12.40
C GLY A 43 7.66 -5.11 13.52
N ALA A 44 6.41 -4.76 13.19
CA ALA A 44 5.37 -4.47 14.18
C ALA A 44 4.90 -5.75 14.91
N ALA A 45 4.76 -5.65 16.24
CA ALA A 45 4.17 -6.70 17.06
C ALA A 45 2.67 -6.84 16.75
N ALA A 46 2.17 -8.09 16.73
CA ALA A 46 0.76 -8.37 16.46
C ALA A 46 -0.15 -7.58 17.43
N GLY A 47 -1.21 -6.97 16.91
CA GLY A 47 -2.15 -6.22 17.73
C GLY A 47 -1.69 -4.81 18.14
N ASN A 48 -0.49 -4.37 17.74
CA ASN A 48 0.05 -3.07 18.17
C ASN A 48 0.61 -2.27 16.97
N PRO A 49 -0.22 -1.41 16.34
CA PRO A 49 0.20 -0.62 15.18
C PRO A 49 1.24 0.46 15.52
N GLY A 50 1.40 0.84 16.79
CA GLY A 50 2.41 1.80 17.25
C GLY A 50 3.79 1.18 17.55
N SER A 51 3.91 -0.15 17.48
CA SER A 51 5.17 -0.87 17.76
C SER A 51 6.09 -0.96 16.53
N GLY A 52 7.26 -1.57 16.71
CA GLY A 52 8.25 -1.75 15.63
C GLY A 52 9.06 -0.49 15.34
N THR A 53 9.80 -0.53 14.23
CA THR A 53 10.68 0.55 13.80
C THR A 53 9.94 1.53 12.90
N LEU A 54 9.97 2.82 13.23
CA LEU A 54 9.41 3.87 12.38
C LEU A 54 10.22 3.99 11.09
N ALA A 55 9.68 3.45 10.00
CA ALA A 55 10.34 3.36 8.71
C ALA A 55 10.06 4.57 7.81
N LEU A 56 8.92 5.24 7.98
CA LEU A 56 8.54 6.42 7.20
C LEU A 56 7.55 7.31 7.96
N VAL A 57 7.70 8.62 7.78
CA VAL A 57 6.69 9.64 8.11
C VAL A 57 6.56 10.56 6.91
N MET A 58 5.33 10.93 6.57
CA MET A 58 5.05 12.03 5.66
C MET A 58 3.84 12.82 6.13
N GLU A 59 3.77 14.08 5.72
CA GLU A 59 2.64 14.98 5.98
C GLU A 59 2.24 15.66 4.67
N ASP A 60 0.96 15.96 4.50
CA ASP A 60 0.42 16.63 3.31
C ASP A 60 -0.91 17.34 3.64
N ILE A 61 -1.43 18.14 2.71
CA ILE A 61 -2.79 18.68 2.74
C ILE A 61 -3.53 18.18 1.52
N LEU A 62 -4.65 17.49 1.75
CA LEU A 62 -5.45 16.90 0.69
C LEU A 62 -6.54 17.88 0.27
N GLY A 63 -6.62 18.20 -1.02
CA GLY A 63 -7.59 19.16 -1.55
C GLY A 63 -9.03 18.66 -1.44
N PRO A 64 -9.59 17.96 -2.45
CA PRO A 64 -10.97 17.53 -2.42
C PRO A 64 -11.21 16.37 -1.44
N ALA A 65 -12.41 16.30 -0.86
CA ALA A 65 -12.89 15.08 -0.21
C ALA A 65 -13.02 13.93 -1.23
N GLY A 66 -12.88 12.68 -0.79
CA GLY A 66 -13.01 11.51 -1.64
C GLY A 66 -11.94 10.46 -1.40
N TYR A 67 -11.68 9.63 -2.41
CA TYR A 67 -10.67 8.57 -2.34
C TYR A 67 -9.31 9.09 -2.81
N HIS A 68 -8.30 8.97 -1.95
CA HIS A 68 -6.95 9.42 -2.24
C HIS A 68 -5.99 8.24 -2.32
N THR A 69 -5.09 8.27 -3.29
CA THR A 69 -3.91 7.40 -3.33
C THR A 69 -2.67 8.28 -3.19
N VAL A 70 -1.97 8.13 -2.08
CA VAL A 70 -0.81 8.92 -1.71
C VAL A 70 0.44 8.08 -1.95
N ARG A 71 1.31 8.54 -2.85
CA ARG A 71 2.63 7.95 -3.05
C ARG A 71 3.53 8.34 -1.88
N LEU A 72 4.25 7.36 -1.36
CA LEU A 72 5.22 7.60 -0.30
C LEU A 72 6.44 8.31 -0.88
N PRO A 73 7.04 9.28 -0.16
CA PRO A 73 8.20 10.03 -0.66
C PRO A 73 9.46 9.17 -0.76
N ARG A 74 9.47 8.02 -0.10
CA ARG A 74 10.49 6.98 -0.24
C ARG A 74 9.83 5.61 -0.13
N ASN A 75 10.38 4.66 -0.87
CA ASN A 75 9.99 3.27 -0.82
C ASN A 75 10.38 2.64 0.52
N VAL A 76 9.52 1.77 1.06
CA VAL A 76 9.80 1.02 2.30
C VAL A 76 9.96 -0.46 1.95
N PRO A 77 11.17 -1.04 2.02
CA PRO A 77 11.39 -2.45 1.75
C PRO A 77 10.80 -3.31 2.87
N LEU A 78 10.22 -4.45 2.49
CA LEU A 78 9.57 -5.41 3.39
C LEU A 78 10.08 -6.81 3.09
N SER A 79 10.47 -7.54 4.14
CA SER A 79 10.87 -8.94 4.02
C SER A 79 9.65 -9.86 4.01
N MET A 80 9.76 -11.05 3.42
CA MET A 80 8.68 -12.04 3.48
C MET A 80 8.31 -12.38 4.92
N GLY A 81 7.02 -12.35 5.25
CA GLY A 81 6.50 -12.58 6.60
C GLY A 81 6.71 -11.41 7.56
N GLU A 82 7.33 -10.31 7.12
CA GLU A 82 7.48 -9.12 7.94
C GLU A 82 6.13 -8.44 8.13
N ARG A 83 5.80 -8.19 9.40
CA ARG A 83 4.60 -7.44 9.76
C ARG A 83 4.90 -5.96 9.77
N PHE A 84 4.03 -5.18 9.16
CA PHE A 84 4.12 -3.72 9.16
C PHE A 84 2.76 -3.10 9.46
N SER A 85 2.78 -1.88 9.97
CA SER A 85 1.60 -1.07 10.17
C SER A 85 1.68 0.19 9.31
N VAL A 86 0.52 0.61 8.84
CA VAL A 86 0.32 1.96 8.27
C VAL A 86 -0.68 2.66 9.18
N ALA A 87 -0.26 3.76 9.79
CA ALA A 87 -1.10 4.63 10.59
C ALA A 87 -1.29 5.96 9.87
N VAL A 88 -2.51 6.47 9.89
CA VAL A 88 -2.90 7.72 9.25
C VAL A 88 -3.57 8.61 10.27
N ARG A 89 -3.07 9.83 10.44
CA ARG A 89 -3.76 10.92 11.11
C ARG A 89 -4.46 11.77 10.06
N LEU A 90 -5.73 12.05 10.28
CA LEU A 90 -6.44 13.10 9.56
C LEU A 90 -6.86 14.20 10.54
N VAL A 91 -6.80 15.44 10.04
CA VAL A 91 -7.47 16.60 10.63
C VAL A 91 -8.46 17.11 9.59
N THR A 92 -9.75 16.95 9.84
CA THR A 92 -10.81 17.30 8.89
C THR A 92 -11.56 18.55 9.35
N PRO A 93 -11.37 19.70 8.67
CA PRO A 93 -12.07 20.94 9.02
C PRO A 93 -13.58 20.76 9.09
N ASP A 94 -14.21 21.25 10.16
CA ASP A 94 -15.65 21.24 10.42
C ASP A 94 -16.31 19.83 10.40
N PHE A 95 -15.50 18.76 10.49
CA PHE A 95 -16.00 17.38 10.48
C PHE A 95 -15.39 16.54 11.59
N LEU A 96 -16.22 16.10 12.54
CA LEU A 96 -15.77 15.46 13.78
C LEU A 96 -15.58 13.93 13.71
N ASN A 97 -15.70 13.35 12.51
CA ASN A 97 -15.65 11.90 12.28
C ASN A 97 -14.64 11.48 11.20
N PRO A 98 -13.37 11.88 11.30
CA PRO A 98 -12.38 11.76 10.23
C PRO A 98 -12.08 10.32 9.75
N VAL A 99 -12.39 9.28 10.54
CA VAL A 99 -12.00 7.90 10.22
C VAL A 99 -13.02 7.22 9.30
N PRO A 100 -12.64 6.88 8.04
CA PRO A 100 -13.49 6.07 7.18
C PRO A 100 -13.44 4.59 7.60
N VAL A 101 -14.60 3.94 7.68
CA VAL A 101 -14.73 2.55 8.12
C VAL A 101 -15.66 1.79 7.19
N GLU A 102 -15.23 0.60 6.77
CA GLU A 102 -16.07 -0.42 6.17
C GLU A 102 -16.69 -1.22 7.30
N SER A 103 -18.03 -1.34 7.32
CA SER A 103 -18.76 -2.05 8.37
C SER A 103 -19.94 -2.80 7.79
N ARG A 104 -20.43 -3.80 8.55
CA ARG A 104 -21.71 -4.45 8.26
C ARG A 104 -22.83 -3.51 8.69
N GLU A 105 -23.72 -3.22 7.75
CA GLU A 105 -24.91 -2.42 8.03
C GLU A 105 -26.13 -3.20 7.52
N ALA A 106 -27.11 -3.39 8.41
CA ALA A 106 -28.27 -4.19 8.11
C ALA A 106 -29.06 -3.58 6.95
N GLY A 107 -29.34 -4.38 5.92
CA GLY A 107 -30.00 -3.90 4.70
C GLY A 107 -29.09 -3.26 3.65
N TYR A 108 -27.78 -3.12 3.92
CA TYR A 108 -26.80 -2.59 2.95
C TYR A 108 -25.74 -3.64 2.57
N THR A 109 -25.07 -4.23 3.54
CA THR A 109 -24.06 -5.27 3.29
C THR A 109 -23.92 -6.23 4.46
N GLU A 110 -23.94 -7.52 4.11
CA GLU A 110 -23.69 -8.63 5.03
C GLU A 110 -22.34 -9.30 4.76
N LYS A 111 -21.44 -8.64 4.01
CA LYS A 111 -20.18 -9.24 3.56
C LYS A 111 -18.93 -8.59 4.16
N ALA A 112 -19.03 -7.39 4.73
CA ALA A 112 -17.90 -6.78 5.45
C ALA A 112 -17.46 -7.72 6.57
N ASP A 113 -16.17 -8.00 6.71
CA ASP A 113 -15.67 -8.87 7.76
C ASP A 113 -14.31 -8.39 8.26
N ALA A 114 -14.01 -8.70 9.51
CA ALA A 114 -12.78 -8.31 10.17
C ALA A 114 -12.38 -9.35 11.22
N ALA A 115 -11.08 -9.52 11.40
CA ALA A 115 -10.52 -10.32 12.47
C ALA A 115 -9.82 -9.39 13.50
N PRO A 116 -9.76 -9.81 14.78
CA PRO A 116 -8.99 -9.09 15.79
C PRO A 116 -7.55 -8.86 15.33
N GLY A 117 -7.04 -7.66 15.61
CA GLY A 117 -5.68 -7.25 15.33
C GLY A 117 -5.45 -6.70 13.91
N GLN A 118 -6.50 -6.52 13.11
CA GLN A 118 -6.37 -6.01 11.73
C GLN A 118 -6.45 -4.48 11.64
N SER A 119 -7.49 -3.89 12.23
CA SER A 119 -7.81 -2.46 12.11
C SER A 119 -7.92 -1.79 13.46
N PHE A 120 -7.40 -0.57 13.55
CA PHE A 120 -7.33 0.18 14.80
C PHE A 120 -7.71 1.65 14.61
N ILE A 121 -8.23 2.26 15.68
CA ILE A 121 -8.43 3.71 15.77
C ILE A 121 -7.75 4.26 17.03
N SER A 122 -7.37 5.52 16.99
CA SER A 122 -6.72 6.20 18.11
C SER A 122 -7.03 7.69 18.11
N ALA A 123 -7.12 8.29 19.30
CA ALA A 123 -7.29 9.74 19.44
C ALA A 123 -5.94 10.48 19.35
N ASP A 124 -4.85 9.84 19.78
CA ASP A 124 -3.54 10.45 20.00
C ASP A 124 -2.42 9.84 19.13
N GLY A 125 -2.67 8.72 18.45
CA GLY A 125 -1.67 7.96 17.69
C GLY A 125 -0.75 7.08 18.56
N VAL A 126 -1.01 7.03 19.87
CA VAL A 126 -0.20 6.29 20.86
C VAL A 126 -1.01 5.14 21.45
N SER A 127 -2.23 5.41 21.88
CA SER A 127 -3.14 4.43 22.48
C SER A 127 -4.16 3.98 21.44
N TRP A 128 -4.14 2.69 21.11
CA TRP A 128 -4.91 2.14 19.99
C TRP A 128 -6.02 1.21 20.48
N ASN A 129 -7.22 1.40 19.93
CA ASN A 129 -8.35 0.50 20.10
C ASN A 129 -8.51 -0.35 18.84
N ASP A 130 -8.56 -1.67 19.01
CA ASP A 130 -8.95 -2.60 17.95
C ASP A 130 -10.45 -2.42 17.64
N LEU A 131 -10.79 -2.17 16.37
CA LEU A 131 -12.16 -1.97 15.94
C LEU A 131 -13.08 -3.13 16.33
N THR A 132 -12.58 -4.38 16.31
CA THR A 132 -13.44 -5.54 16.58
C THR A 132 -13.91 -5.61 18.04
N THR A 133 -13.27 -4.84 18.93
CA THR A 133 -13.65 -4.76 20.35
C THR A 133 -14.66 -3.65 20.64
N LEU A 134 -14.93 -2.78 19.67
CA LEU A 134 -15.89 -1.68 19.82
C LEU A 134 -17.33 -2.15 19.55
N PRO A 135 -18.31 -1.71 20.35
CA PRO A 135 -19.72 -2.06 20.15
C PRO A 135 -20.20 -1.73 18.73
N GLY A 136 -20.82 -2.70 18.06
CA GLY A 136 -21.32 -2.53 16.68
C GLY A 136 -20.27 -2.61 15.58
N HIS A 137 -18.98 -2.79 15.91
CA HIS A 137 -17.89 -2.77 14.94
C HIS A 137 -17.08 -4.09 14.83
N GLY A 138 -17.61 -5.18 15.38
CA GLY A 138 -16.97 -6.51 15.39
C GLY A 138 -16.49 -7.03 14.02
N ASN A 139 -17.12 -6.58 12.93
CA ASN A 139 -16.80 -6.96 11.55
C ASN A 139 -16.34 -5.75 10.70
N SER A 140 -15.70 -4.76 11.32
CA SER A 140 -15.33 -3.51 10.65
C SER A 140 -13.83 -3.38 10.45
N ASN A 141 -13.43 -2.86 9.30
CA ASN A 141 -12.06 -2.46 9.02
C ASN A 141 -11.99 -0.97 8.67
N VAL A 142 -10.87 -0.32 8.98
CA VAL A 142 -10.65 1.05 8.48
C VAL A 142 -10.39 0.99 6.97
N CYS A 143 -10.89 1.98 6.24
CA CYS A 143 -10.71 2.03 4.79
C CYS A 143 -9.29 2.50 4.43
N LEU A 144 -8.31 1.62 4.64
CA LEU A 144 -6.90 1.87 4.38
C LEU A 144 -6.32 0.70 3.60
N LYS A 145 -5.63 0.99 2.49
CA LYS A 145 -4.91 0.02 1.68
C LYS A 145 -3.45 0.41 1.54
N ALA A 146 -2.59 -0.58 1.46
CA ALA A 146 -1.16 -0.45 1.21
C ALA A 146 -0.85 -1.10 -0.15
N PHE A 147 -0.11 -0.40 -1.01
CA PHE A 147 0.28 -0.89 -2.34
C PHE A 147 1.77 -1.22 -2.36
N THR A 148 2.05 -2.48 -2.62
CA THR A 148 3.42 -2.99 -2.73
C THR A 148 3.73 -3.42 -4.15
N SER A 149 5.02 -3.38 -4.50
CA SER A 149 5.59 -4.00 -5.69
C SER A 149 6.54 -5.12 -5.27
N VAL A 150 6.60 -6.20 -6.06
CA VAL A 150 7.60 -7.25 -5.89
C VAL A 150 8.79 -6.93 -6.77
N SER A 151 10.00 -6.93 -6.19
CA SER A 151 11.21 -6.93 -7.01
C SER A 151 11.33 -8.31 -7.65
N SER A 152 10.88 -8.46 -8.90
CA SER A 152 11.06 -9.70 -9.64
C SER A 152 12.55 -9.87 -9.97
N SER A 153 13.28 -10.59 -9.12
CA SER A 153 14.62 -11.06 -9.46
C SER A 153 14.51 -12.23 -10.46
N GLY A 154 14.48 -11.90 -11.75
CA GLY A 154 14.82 -12.82 -12.85
C GLY A 154 13.65 -13.55 -13.52
N GLY A 155 13.53 -13.33 -14.83
CA GLY A 155 12.71 -14.15 -15.73
C GLY A 155 11.97 -13.33 -16.79
N GLY A 156 12.69 -12.70 -17.71
CA GLY A 156 12.08 -12.14 -18.91
C GLY A 156 11.31 -13.23 -19.64
N CYS A 157 9.98 -13.13 -19.65
CA CYS A 157 9.15 -13.84 -20.60
C CYS A 157 9.01 -12.92 -21.81
N SER A 158 9.87 -13.12 -22.81
CA SER A 158 9.54 -12.67 -24.16
C SER A 158 8.29 -13.44 -24.57
N LEU A 159 7.17 -12.73 -24.70
CA LEU A 159 6.03 -13.25 -25.43
C LEU A 159 6.49 -13.40 -26.87
N GLY A 160 6.84 -14.63 -27.24
CA GLY A 160 6.94 -15.07 -28.62
C GLY A 160 5.56 -14.92 -29.27
N GLY A 161 5.27 -13.73 -29.77
CA GLY A 161 4.25 -13.48 -30.76
C GLY A 161 4.93 -13.38 -32.11
N GLU A 162 4.86 -14.45 -32.90
CA GLU A 162 5.20 -14.39 -34.31
C GLU A 162 4.27 -13.41 -35.02
N ALA A 163 4.83 -12.33 -35.58
CA ALA A 163 4.44 -11.79 -36.89
C ALA A 163 5.33 -10.57 -37.23
N GLY A 164 6.02 -10.65 -38.36
CA GLY A 164 6.58 -9.46 -39.02
C GLY A 164 8.06 -9.56 -39.32
N ALA A 165 8.38 -10.12 -40.50
CA ALA A 165 9.68 -10.02 -41.11
C ALA A 165 10.16 -8.56 -41.18
N SER A 166 11.38 -8.27 -40.73
CA SER A 166 12.23 -7.27 -41.39
C SER A 166 13.68 -7.29 -40.88
N GLY A 167 14.61 -7.65 -41.77
CA GLY A 167 15.94 -7.04 -41.86
C GLY A 167 16.98 -7.41 -40.80
N LEU A 168 17.58 -8.60 -40.89
CA LEU A 168 18.91 -8.84 -40.32
C LEU A 168 19.96 -8.72 -41.44
N LEU A 169 20.54 -7.52 -41.58
CA LEU A 169 21.75 -7.31 -42.36
C LEU A 169 22.93 -7.91 -41.58
N LEU A 170 23.41 -9.08 -41.97
CA LEU A 170 24.69 -9.62 -41.52
C LEU A 170 25.61 -9.81 -42.72
N LEU A 171 26.56 -8.88 -42.84
CA LEU A 171 27.72 -8.98 -43.72
C LEU A 171 28.59 -10.16 -43.25
N LEU A 172 28.59 -11.23 -44.04
CA LEU A 172 29.52 -12.35 -43.88
C LEU A 172 30.94 -11.92 -44.29
N PRO A 173 32.00 -12.29 -43.55
CA PRO A 173 33.37 -12.11 -43.99
C PRO A 173 33.71 -13.13 -45.10
N LEU A 174 34.14 -12.63 -46.26
CA LEU A 174 34.69 -13.42 -47.36
C LEU A 174 36.03 -14.03 -46.93
N VAL A 175 36.07 -15.35 -46.78
CA VAL A 175 37.33 -16.11 -46.67
C VAL A 175 37.93 -16.26 -48.08
N PRO A 176 39.23 -15.98 -48.31
CA PRO A 176 39.83 -16.04 -49.64
C PRO A 176 40.13 -17.49 -50.03
N VAL A 177 39.48 -17.98 -51.07
CA VAL A 177 39.89 -19.24 -51.73
C VAL A 177 40.98 -18.91 -52.74
N PHE A 178 42.21 -19.28 -52.38
CA PHE A 178 43.38 -19.27 -53.25
C PHE A 178 43.17 -20.26 -54.41
N TRP A 179 43.16 -19.76 -55.65
CA TRP A 179 43.30 -20.60 -56.83
C TRP A 179 44.78 -20.67 -57.22
N ARG A 180 45.38 -21.86 -57.08
CA ARG A 180 46.76 -22.15 -57.47
C ARG A 180 46.77 -22.67 -58.91
N ARG A 181 47.47 -21.96 -59.80
CA ARG A 181 47.74 -22.29 -61.21
C ARG A 181 48.29 -23.70 -61.42
N ARG A 182 47.95 -24.29 -62.59
CA ARG A 182 48.73 -25.22 -63.47
C ARG A 182 47.82 -25.48 -64.69
N LYS A 183 48.24 -25.47 -65.95
CA LYS A 183 49.51 -25.33 -66.67
C LYS A 183 49.19 -24.61 -67.99
#